data_AF-A0A1V4ZRT8-F1
#
_entry.id   AF-A0A1V4ZRT8-F1
#
_cell.length_a   1.000
_cell.length_b   1.000
_cell.length_c   1.000
_cell.angle_alpha   90.00
_cell.angle_beta   90.00
_cell.angle_gamma   90.00
#
_symmetry.space_group_name_H-M   'P 1'
#
loop_
_entity.id
_entity.type
_entity.pdbx_description
1 polymer ?
#
loop_
_entity_poly.entity_id
_entity_poly.type
_entity_poly.pdbx_seq_one_letter_code
_entity_poly.pdbx_strand_id
1 'polypeptide(L)'
;MNGCTVCLHPSRDAIETALAAGRGLRSIEKEFGVSRSALSRHNRGKCVKKPLLELVRSPACPPVLKQEICDLGAAGVIDRINVLVSQTDAILKSALDGNDPRLALAAGRECRENLALLARLTGELSAVGTLNQQQVNIGITREEYDKTISAIIRALEPFAEARQSVLAALEGVKVIECPPI
;
A
#
# COMPACT_ATOMS: atom_id res chain seq x y z
N MET A 1 -19.50 16.58 -6.35
CA MET A 1 -18.30 15.97 -5.72
C MET A 1 -18.30 16.39 -4.26
N ASN A 2 -18.78 15.55 -3.35
CA ASN A 2 -18.76 15.87 -1.91
C ASN A 2 -17.48 15.28 -1.31
N GLY A 3 -16.48 16.12 -1.10
CA GLY A 3 -15.24 15.72 -0.43
C GLY A 3 -15.53 15.09 0.93
N CYS A 4 -14.85 14.00 1.25
CA CYS A 4 -15.00 13.36 2.55
C CYS A 4 -14.41 14.28 3.63
N THR A 5 -15.25 14.75 4.56
CA THR A 5 -14.83 15.67 5.62
C THR A 5 -13.80 15.06 6.58
N VAL A 6 -13.78 13.73 6.72
CA VAL A 6 -12.75 13.01 7.49
C VAL A 6 -11.40 13.05 6.78
N CYS A 7 -11.38 12.94 5.44
CA CYS A 7 -10.13 13.01 4.66
C CYS A 7 -9.49 14.40 4.68
N LEU A 8 -10.29 15.44 4.90
CA LEU A 8 -9.85 16.84 5.00
C LEU A 8 -9.60 17.27 6.45
N HIS A 9 -9.78 16.37 7.43
CA HIS A 9 -9.63 16.70 8.84
C HIS A 9 -8.15 16.78 9.22
N PRO A 10 -7.72 17.78 10.01
CA PRO A 10 -6.31 17.91 10.43
C PRO A 10 -5.82 16.70 11.25
N SER A 11 -6.71 16.06 11.99
CA SER A 11 -6.42 14.83 12.76
C SER A 11 -6.85 13.55 12.03
N ARG A 12 -6.80 13.54 10.69
CA ARG A 12 -7.22 12.39 9.88
C ARG A 12 -6.56 11.09 10.34
N ASP A 13 -5.24 11.10 10.54
CA ASP A 13 -4.49 9.89 10.88
C ASP A 13 -4.96 9.31 12.22
N ALA A 14 -5.17 10.16 13.24
CA ALA A 14 -5.71 9.73 14.53
C ALA A 14 -7.13 9.14 14.42
N ILE A 15 -7.97 9.69 13.54
CA ILE A 15 -9.32 9.17 13.27
C ILE A 15 -9.23 7.82 12.53
N GLU A 16 -8.36 7.69 11.53
CA GLU A 16 -8.12 6.44 10.80
C GLU A 16 -7.59 5.35 11.74
N THR A 17 -6.63 5.67 12.62
CA THR A 17 -6.15 4.75 13.67
C THR A 17 -7.27 4.35 14.63
N ALA A 18 -8.10 5.29 15.08
CA ALA A 18 -9.23 5.00 15.96
C ALA A 18 -10.28 4.09 15.30
N LEU A 19 -10.56 4.31 14.02
CA LEU A 19 -11.45 3.46 13.21
C LEU A 19 -10.84 2.09 12.95
N ALA A 20 -9.53 2.02 12.67
CA ALA A 20 -8.79 0.78 12.46
C ALA A 20 -8.74 -0.07 13.73
N ALA A 21 -8.60 0.55 14.90
CA ALA A 21 -8.68 -0.09 16.22
C ALA A 21 -10.11 -0.51 16.64
N GLY A 22 -11.10 -0.34 15.75
CA GLY A 22 -12.49 -0.73 16.02
C GLY A 22 -13.19 0.11 17.10
N ARG A 23 -12.66 1.30 17.46
CA ARG A 23 -13.31 2.15 18.47
C ARG A 23 -14.71 2.54 18.01
N GLY A 24 -15.64 2.58 18.97
CA GLY A 24 -17.04 2.90 18.71
C GLY A 24 -17.17 4.28 18.08
N LEU A 25 -17.91 4.39 16.95
CA LEU A 25 -18.05 5.62 16.18
C LEU A 25 -18.54 6.83 17.00
N ARG A 26 -19.33 6.60 18.06
CA ARG A 26 -19.79 7.66 18.98
C ARG A 26 -18.67 8.24 19.85
N SER A 27 -17.69 7.44 20.22
CA SER A 27 -16.52 7.89 20.96
C SER A 27 -15.64 8.77 20.08
N ILE A 28 -15.38 8.32 18.85
CA ILE A 28 -14.59 9.05 17.85
C ILE A 28 -15.26 10.37 17.49
N GLU A 29 -16.59 10.38 17.35
CA GLU A 29 -17.37 11.59 17.10
C GLU A 29 -17.21 12.64 18.22
N LYS A 30 -17.26 12.23 19.49
CA LYS A 30 -17.05 13.14 20.63
C LYS A 30 -15.62 13.68 20.72
N GLU A 31 -14.64 12.82 20.43
CA GLU A 31 -13.22 13.14 20.57
C GLU A 31 -12.73 14.07 19.45
N PHE A 32 -13.16 13.82 18.21
CA PHE A 32 -12.66 14.53 17.03
C PHE A 32 -13.69 15.47 16.39
N GLY A 33 -14.91 15.56 16.91
CA GLY A 33 -15.95 16.47 16.39
C GLY A 33 -16.46 16.11 14.99
N VAL A 34 -16.25 14.88 14.53
CA VAL A 34 -16.66 14.44 13.19
C VAL A 34 -17.95 13.64 13.26
N SER A 35 -18.95 14.02 12.45
CA SER A 35 -20.25 13.33 12.46
C SER A 35 -20.13 11.82 12.25
N ARG A 36 -20.93 11.05 13.00
CA ARG A 36 -21.00 9.58 12.88
C ARG A 36 -21.27 9.11 11.45
N SER A 37 -22.09 9.86 10.72
CA SER A 37 -22.44 9.60 9.32
C SER A 37 -21.26 9.79 8.38
N ALA A 38 -20.39 10.79 8.64
CA ALA A 38 -19.15 10.97 7.91
C ALA A 38 -18.14 9.86 8.25
N LEU A 39 -17.96 9.53 9.53
CA LEU A 39 -17.10 8.41 9.96
C LEU A 39 -17.54 7.07 9.35
N SER A 40 -18.85 6.80 9.34
CA SER A 40 -19.41 5.57 8.78
C SER A 40 -19.24 5.49 7.26
N ARG A 41 -19.45 6.60 6.54
CA ARG A 41 -19.21 6.66 5.08
C ARG A 41 -17.72 6.60 4.75
N HIS A 42 -16.87 7.21 5.58
CA HIS A 42 -15.43 7.13 5.44
C HIS A 42 -14.93 5.69 5.61
N ASN A 43 -15.37 5.01 6.69
CA ASN A 43 -14.99 3.63 7.00
C ASN A 43 -15.53 2.58 5.99
N ARG A 44 -16.77 2.77 5.52
CA ARG A 44 -17.38 1.91 4.48
C ARG A 44 -16.93 2.26 3.07
N GLY A 45 -16.50 3.49 2.83
CA GLY A 45 -16.02 3.96 1.53
C GLY A 45 -14.57 3.57 1.24
N LYS A 46 -14.10 3.89 0.03
CA LYS A 46 -12.68 3.76 -0.38
C LYS A 46 -11.78 4.88 0.17
N CYS A 47 -12.23 5.59 1.21
CA CYS A 47 -11.56 6.78 1.74
C CYS A 47 -10.53 6.44 2.82
N VAL A 48 -10.74 5.36 3.57
CA VAL A 48 -9.72 4.80 4.46
C VAL A 48 -8.65 4.19 3.57
N LYS A 49 -7.40 4.61 3.73
CA LYS A 49 -6.27 3.84 3.20
C LYS A 49 -6.32 2.50 3.92
N LYS A 50 -6.71 1.43 3.22
CA LYS A 50 -6.75 0.06 3.76
C LYS A 50 -5.56 -0.71 3.18
N PRO A 51 -4.31 -0.38 3.56
CA PRO A 51 -3.14 -1.13 3.15
C PRO A 51 -3.28 -2.61 3.55
N LEU A 52 -3.99 -2.90 4.65
CA LEU A 52 -4.41 -4.23 5.06
C LEU A 52 -5.23 -4.99 4.00
N LEU A 53 -6.19 -4.34 3.33
CA LEU A 53 -6.97 -4.99 2.26
C LEU A 53 -6.13 -5.18 0.99
N GLU A 54 -5.24 -4.25 0.68
CA GLU A 54 -4.32 -4.38 -0.46
C GLU A 54 -3.28 -5.48 -0.20
N LEU A 55 -2.77 -5.59 1.03
CA LEU A 55 -1.84 -6.62 1.44
C LEU A 55 -2.51 -8.00 1.40
N VAL A 56 -3.72 -8.17 1.95
CA VAL A 56 -4.48 -9.44 1.86
C VAL A 56 -4.75 -9.87 0.41
N ARG A 57 -5.02 -8.89 -0.46
CA ARG A 57 -5.26 -9.14 -1.89
C ARG A 57 -3.98 -9.38 -2.68
N SER A 58 -2.82 -9.02 -2.13
CA SER A 58 -1.54 -9.26 -2.78
C SER A 58 -1.27 -10.77 -2.89
N PRO A 59 -0.75 -11.24 -4.04
CA PRO A 59 -0.32 -12.64 -4.19
C PRO A 59 0.86 -12.98 -3.28
N ALA A 60 1.61 -11.99 -2.78
CA ALA A 60 2.73 -12.17 -1.86
C ALA A 60 2.30 -12.33 -0.39
N CYS A 61 1.01 -12.29 -0.08
CA CYS A 61 0.52 -12.39 1.29
C CYS A 61 0.46 -13.83 1.79
N PRO A 62 1.12 -14.16 2.92
CA PRO A 62 1.11 -15.50 3.49
C PRO A 62 -0.32 -15.98 3.81
N PRO A 63 -0.65 -17.26 3.59
CA PRO A 63 -1.98 -17.80 3.88
C PRO A 63 -2.36 -17.66 5.37
N VAL A 64 -1.37 -17.75 6.27
CA VAL A 64 -1.56 -17.57 7.71
C VAL A 64 -2.04 -16.15 8.04
N LEU A 65 -1.41 -15.12 7.44
CA LEU A 65 -1.82 -13.74 7.66
C LEU A 65 -3.24 -13.48 7.12
N LYS A 66 -3.62 -14.11 6.00
CA LYS A 66 -4.99 -14.03 5.47
C LYS A 66 -6.00 -14.64 6.43
N GLN A 67 -5.71 -15.81 7.00
CA GLN A 67 -6.56 -16.47 7.99
C GLN A 67 -6.69 -15.63 9.26
N GLU A 68 -5.58 -15.14 9.81
CA GLU A 68 -5.61 -14.30 11.01
C GLU A 68 -6.42 -13.01 10.81
N ILE A 69 -6.37 -12.42 9.61
CA ILE A 69 -7.20 -11.25 9.29
C ILE A 69 -8.67 -11.62 9.17
N CYS A 70 -9.01 -12.80 8.65
CA CYS A 70 -10.39 -13.30 8.65
C CYS A 70 -10.93 -13.55 10.05
N ASP A 71 -10.10 -14.06 10.96
CA ASP A 71 -10.51 -14.48 12.30
C ASP A 71 -10.54 -13.32 13.30
N LEU A 72 -9.52 -12.47 13.31
CA LEU A 72 -9.32 -11.39 14.28
C LEU A 72 -9.70 -10.00 13.75
N GLY A 73 -9.80 -9.87 12.43
CA GLY A 73 -9.92 -8.58 11.76
C GLY A 73 -8.63 -7.76 11.77
N ALA A 74 -8.62 -6.68 10.98
CA ALA A 74 -7.48 -5.76 10.86
C ALA A 74 -6.96 -5.23 12.20
N ALA A 75 -7.86 -4.82 13.10
CA ALA A 75 -7.53 -4.32 14.43
C ALA A 75 -6.81 -5.37 15.27
N GLY A 76 -7.38 -6.58 15.33
CA GLY A 76 -6.85 -7.66 16.16
C GLY A 76 -5.51 -8.19 15.68
N VAL A 77 -5.26 -8.16 14.37
CA VAL A 77 -3.94 -8.50 13.80
C VAL A 77 -2.89 -7.47 14.17
N ILE A 78 -3.22 -6.17 14.10
CA ILE A 78 -2.31 -5.11 14.56
C ILE A 78 -2.02 -5.26 16.06
N ASP A 79 -3.04 -5.49 16.89
CA ASP A 79 -2.87 -5.69 18.34
C ASP A 79 -2.00 -6.91 18.64
N ARG A 80 -2.18 -8.02 17.92
CA ARG A 80 -1.36 -9.21 18.08
C ARG A 80 0.10 -8.96 17.70
N ILE A 81 0.36 -8.20 16.64
CA ILE A 81 1.72 -7.81 16.25
C ILE A 81 2.34 -6.87 17.30
N ASN A 82 1.58 -5.93 17.86
CA ASN A 82 2.06 -5.08 18.97
C ASN A 82 2.49 -5.92 20.18
N VAL A 83 1.72 -6.95 20.53
CA VAL A 83 2.11 -7.90 21.59
C VAL A 83 3.41 -8.61 21.23
N LEU A 84 3.56 -9.11 20.00
CA LEU A 84 4.79 -9.75 19.54
C LEU A 84 6.00 -8.81 19.59
N VAL A 85 5.86 -7.56 19.13
CA VAL A 85 6.91 -6.53 19.22
C VAL A 85 7.35 -6.35 20.67
N SER A 86 6.40 -6.20 21.60
CA SER A 86 6.72 -6.00 23.02
C SER A 86 7.48 -7.18 23.63
N GLN A 87 7.14 -8.41 23.22
CA GLN A 87 7.80 -9.63 23.68
C GLN A 87 9.21 -9.74 23.10
N THR A 88 9.38 -9.45 21.81
CA THR A 88 10.70 -9.49 21.16
C THR A 88 11.63 -8.40 21.72
N ASP A 89 11.10 -7.22 22.04
CA ASP A 89 11.86 -6.15 22.70
C ASP A 89 12.30 -6.56 24.11
N ALA A 90 11.46 -7.26 24.86
CA ALA A 90 11.82 -7.78 26.18
C ALA A 90 12.95 -8.83 26.09
N ILE A 91 12.89 -9.73 25.10
CA ILE A 91 13.95 -10.70 24.84
C ILE A 91 15.25 -9.99 24.43
N LEU A 92 15.16 -8.98 23.56
CA LEU A 92 16.31 -8.18 23.14
C LEU A 92 16.98 -7.50 24.34
N LYS A 93 16.20 -6.85 25.23
CA LYS A 93 16.72 -6.25 26.46
C LYS A 93 17.39 -7.28 27.35
N SER A 94 16.74 -8.41 27.61
CA SER A 94 17.32 -9.49 28.42
C SER A 94 18.61 -10.04 27.82
N ALA A 95 18.72 -10.13 26.50
CA ALA A 95 19.93 -10.60 25.81
C ALA A 95 21.08 -9.59 25.91
N LEU A 96 20.77 -8.29 25.83
CA LEU A 96 21.75 -7.22 26.02
C LEU A 96 22.26 -7.19 27.47
N ASP A 97 21.35 -7.28 28.45
CA ASP A 97 21.67 -7.29 29.88
C ASP A 97 22.48 -8.55 30.27
N GLY A 98 22.14 -9.70 29.68
CA GLY A 98 22.85 -10.97 29.86
C GLY A 98 24.16 -11.09 29.06
N ASN A 99 24.51 -10.07 28.27
CA ASN A 99 25.67 -10.06 27.38
C ASN A 99 25.74 -11.28 26.43
N ASP A 100 24.59 -11.70 25.88
CA ASP A 100 24.50 -12.71 24.83
C ASP A 100 24.34 -12.03 23.46
N PRO A 101 25.46 -11.76 22.74
CA PRO A 101 25.41 -11.04 21.48
C PRO A 101 24.70 -11.82 20.37
N ARG A 102 24.65 -13.16 20.46
CA ARG A 102 23.97 -13.98 19.44
C ARG A 102 22.46 -13.87 19.58
N LEU A 103 21.97 -14.00 20.81
CA LEU A 103 20.55 -13.82 21.08
C LEU A 103 20.10 -12.37 20.81
N ALA A 104 20.93 -11.38 21.15
CA ALA A 104 20.64 -9.97 20.87
C ALA A 104 20.52 -9.69 19.36
N LEU A 105 21.44 -10.23 18.53
CA LEU A 105 21.35 -10.10 17.07
C LEU A 105 20.12 -10.82 16.49
N ALA A 106 19.77 -11.99 17.02
CA ALA A 106 18.58 -12.72 16.59
C ALA A 106 17.29 -11.96 16.95
N ALA A 107 17.15 -11.55 18.21
CA ALA A 107 16.00 -10.78 18.68
C ALA A 107 15.87 -9.43 17.95
N GLY A 108 16.99 -8.75 17.69
CA GLY A 108 17.00 -7.49 16.93
C GLY A 108 16.54 -7.64 15.48
N ARG A 109 16.82 -8.78 14.83
CA ARG A 109 16.27 -9.07 13.49
C ARG A 109 14.75 -9.26 13.56
N GLU A 110 14.26 -10.05 14.49
CA GLU A 110 12.82 -10.29 14.68
C GLU A 110 12.06 -9.00 15.02
N CYS A 111 12.62 -8.15 15.89
CA CYS A 111 12.03 -6.82 16.19
C CYS A 111 11.87 -5.99 14.92
N ARG A 112 12.89 -5.95 14.07
CA ARG A 112 12.85 -5.20 12.80
C ARG A 112 11.81 -5.74 11.84
N GLU A 113 11.69 -7.07 11.71
CA GLU A 113 10.69 -7.69 10.84
C GLU A 113 9.26 -7.42 11.35
N ASN A 114 9.03 -7.52 12.67
CA ASN A 114 7.73 -7.19 13.27
C ASN A 114 7.35 -5.72 13.07
N LEU A 115 8.28 -4.79 13.25
CA LEU A 115 8.05 -3.36 13.00
C LEU A 115 7.80 -3.07 11.51
N ALA A 116 8.52 -3.74 10.60
CA ALA A 116 8.30 -3.61 9.17
C ALA A 116 6.91 -4.16 8.76
N LEU A 117 6.47 -5.26 9.35
CA LEU A 117 5.13 -5.80 9.13
C LEU A 117 4.06 -4.84 9.64
N LEU A 118 4.23 -4.31 10.87
CA LEU A 118 3.31 -3.34 11.44
C LEU A 118 3.19 -2.10 10.56
N ALA A 119 4.31 -1.50 10.14
CA ALA A 119 4.32 -0.32 9.28
C ALA A 119 3.71 -0.59 7.89
N ARG A 120 3.79 -1.81 7.35
CA ARG A 120 3.08 -2.18 6.11
C ARG A 120 1.57 -2.28 6.35
N LEU A 121 1.15 -2.84 7.49
CA LEU A 121 -0.25 -3.04 7.85
C LEU A 121 -0.96 -1.73 8.24
N THR A 122 -0.24 -0.79 8.85
CA THR A 122 -0.75 0.56 9.17
C THR A 122 -0.64 1.52 7.98
N GLY A 123 0.17 1.17 6.96
CA GLY A 123 0.41 2.02 5.79
C GLY A 123 1.44 3.11 6.01
N GLU A 124 2.13 3.11 7.16
CA GLU A 124 3.23 4.02 7.46
C GLU A 124 4.44 3.78 6.55
N LEU A 125 4.66 2.54 6.10
CA LEU A 125 5.69 2.24 5.10
C LEU A 125 5.33 2.75 3.70
N SER A 126 4.03 2.88 3.38
CA SER A 126 3.62 3.58 2.16
C SER A 126 3.98 5.06 2.24
N ALA A 127 3.96 5.70 3.42
CA ALA A 127 4.38 7.10 3.56
C ALA A 127 5.88 7.29 3.24
N VAL A 128 6.72 6.31 3.57
CA VAL A 128 8.17 6.35 3.27
C VAL A 128 8.47 5.89 1.83
N GLY A 129 7.63 5.01 1.24
CA GLY A 129 7.78 4.52 -0.14
C GLY A 129 7.08 5.34 -1.23
N THR A 130 6.23 6.32 -0.88
CA THR A 130 5.48 7.14 -1.87
C THR A 130 6.39 8.10 -2.67
N LEU A 131 7.68 8.22 -2.35
CA LEU A 131 8.59 9.00 -3.18
C LEU A 131 9.00 8.28 -4.48
N ASN A 132 8.86 6.95 -4.60
CA ASN A 132 9.48 6.22 -5.74
C ASN A 132 8.58 5.23 -6.51
N GLN A 133 7.28 5.13 -6.22
CA GLN A 133 6.37 4.26 -7.00
C GLN A 133 5.03 4.92 -7.30
N GLN A 134 5.05 6.11 -7.90
CA GLN A 134 3.93 6.49 -8.76
C GLN A 134 3.96 5.61 -10.00
N GLN A 135 3.28 4.46 -9.96
CA GLN A 135 2.83 3.82 -11.18
C GLN A 135 1.78 4.74 -11.81
N VAL A 136 2.22 5.58 -12.75
CA VAL A 136 1.31 6.33 -13.61
C VAL A 136 0.75 5.33 -14.61
N ASN A 137 -0.39 4.72 -14.28
CA ASN A 137 -1.19 4.04 -15.29
C ASN A 137 -1.77 5.12 -16.21
N ILE A 138 -1.06 5.41 -17.30
CA ILE A 138 -1.64 6.15 -18.41
C ILE A 138 -2.63 5.20 -19.04
N GLY A 139 -3.93 5.43 -18.81
CA GLY A 139 -5.03 4.64 -19.38
C GLY A 139 -5.17 4.89 -20.88
N ILE A 140 -4.11 4.70 -21.65
CA ILE A 140 -4.14 4.80 -23.11
C ILE A 140 -4.96 3.61 -23.61
N THR A 141 -6.09 3.91 -24.21
CA THR A 141 -6.89 2.88 -24.86
C THR A 141 -6.17 2.40 -26.12
N ARG A 142 -6.39 1.14 -26.52
CA ARG A 142 -5.81 0.58 -27.75
C ARG A 142 -6.11 1.46 -28.97
N GLU A 143 -7.30 2.04 -29.02
CA GLU A 143 -7.74 2.91 -30.11
C GLU A 143 -6.94 4.22 -30.18
N GLU A 144 -6.58 4.82 -29.03
CA GLU A 144 -5.73 6.02 -28.97
C GLU A 144 -4.29 5.73 -29.38
N TYR A 145 -3.77 4.57 -28.99
CA TYR A 145 -2.45 4.10 -29.39
C TYR A 145 -2.35 3.91 -30.91
N ASP A 146 -3.33 3.23 -31.51
CA ASP A 146 -3.38 2.97 -32.95
C ASP A 146 -3.50 4.27 -33.76
N LYS A 147 -4.30 5.24 -33.29
CA LYS A 147 -4.40 6.58 -33.91
C LYS A 147 -3.07 7.34 -33.85
N THR A 148 -2.36 7.26 -32.72
CA THR A 148 -1.09 7.97 -32.51
C THR A 148 0.00 7.40 -33.43
N ILE A 149 0.11 6.07 -33.51
CA ILE A 149 1.05 5.41 -34.42
C ILE A 149 0.73 5.74 -35.87
N SER A 150 -0.54 5.70 -36.26
CA SER A 150 -0.95 6.00 -37.64
C SER A 150 -0.58 7.42 -38.05
N ALA A 151 -0.74 8.39 -37.14
CA ALA A 151 -0.37 9.78 -37.39
C ALA A 151 1.15 9.95 -37.56
N ILE A 152 1.95 9.25 -36.73
CA ILE A 152 3.41 9.27 -36.82
C ILE A 152 3.88 8.66 -38.15
N ILE A 153 3.36 7.49 -38.53
CA ILE A 153 3.73 6.83 -39.80
C ILE A 153 3.41 7.73 -40.99
N ARG A 154 2.22 8.36 -40.98
CA ARG A 154 1.81 9.25 -42.06
C ARG A 154 2.69 10.49 -42.17
N ALA A 155 3.12 11.06 -41.04
CA ALA A 155 4.05 12.19 -41.03
C ALA A 155 5.44 11.83 -41.59
N LEU A 156 5.83 10.56 -41.52
CA LEU A 156 7.12 10.05 -42.02
C LEU A 156 7.08 9.63 -43.50
N GLU A 157 5.91 9.55 -44.14
CA GLU A 157 5.76 9.20 -45.56
C GLU A 157 6.72 9.95 -46.52
N PRO A 158 6.89 11.28 -46.42
CA PRO A 158 7.77 12.02 -47.33
C PRO A 158 9.27 11.83 -47.03
N PHE A 159 9.64 11.23 -45.90
CA PHE A 159 11.04 11.07 -45.47
C PHE A 159 11.44 9.60 -45.41
N ALA A 160 11.87 9.05 -46.56
CA ALA A 160 12.17 7.63 -46.71
C ALA A 160 13.28 7.11 -45.76
N GLU A 161 14.32 7.91 -45.53
CA GLU A 161 15.44 7.56 -44.64
C GLU A 161 14.99 7.52 -43.16
N ALA A 162 14.19 8.51 -42.72
CA ALA A 162 13.66 8.56 -41.35
C ALA A 162 12.73 7.37 -41.05
N ARG A 163 11.93 6.94 -42.04
CA ARG A 163 11.08 5.75 -41.92
C ARG A 163 11.89 4.47 -41.70
N GLN A 164 13.03 4.32 -42.37
CA GLN A 164 13.91 3.16 -42.20
C GLN A 164 14.54 3.12 -40.80
N SER A 165 14.99 4.27 -40.29
CA SER A 165 15.55 4.36 -38.93
C SER A 165 14.52 3.99 -37.85
N VAL A 166 13.26 4.42 -38.02
CA VAL A 166 12.18 4.09 -37.06
C VAL A 166 11.82 2.62 -37.12
N LEU A 167 11.73 2.02 -38.31
CA LEU A 167 11.46 0.58 -38.44
C LEU A 167 12.55 -0.26 -37.79
N ALA A 168 13.82 0.08 -38.01
CA ALA A 168 14.94 -0.60 -37.37
C ALA A 168 14.89 -0.51 -35.82
N ALA A 169 14.48 0.65 -35.29
CA ALA A 169 14.28 0.83 -33.85
C ALA A 169 13.13 -0.02 -33.32
N LEU A 170 11.99 -0.09 -34.03
CA LEU A 170 10.82 -0.87 -33.61
C LEU A 170 11.04 -2.39 -33.68
N GLU A 171 11.80 -2.88 -34.66
CA GLU A 171 12.18 -4.29 -34.75
C GLU A 171 13.06 -4.75 -33.57
N GLY A 172 13.82 -3.83 -32.97
CA GLY A 172 14.59 -4.05 -31.74
C GLY A 172 13.74 -4.14 -30.46
N VAL A 173 12.47 -3.69 -30.49
CA VAL A 173 11.56 -3.63 -29.33
C VAL A 173 10.63 -4.85 -29.29
N LYS A 174 11.11 -6.03 -29.71
CA LYS A 174 10.31 -7.27 -29.68
C LYS A 174 9.73 -7.53 -28.28
N VAL A 175 8.42 -7.29 -28.21
CA VAL A 175 7.40 -7.97 -27.40
C VAL A 175 7.37 -7.60 -25.90
N ILE A 176 6.58 -6.57 -25.56
CA ILE A 176 5.86 -6.56 -24.27
C ILE A 176 4.64 -7.46 -24.47
N GLU A 177 4.80 -8.75 -24.23
CA GLU A 177 3.72 -9.72 -24.21
C GLU A 177 2.80 -9.38 -23.03
N CYS A 178 1.59 -8.90 -23.34
CA CYS A 178 0.55 -8.66 -22.35
C CYS A 178 -0.01 -10.03 -21.92
N PRO A 179 0.01 -10.39 -20.62
CA PRO A 179 -0.50 -11.68 -20.17
C PRO A 179 -2.01 -11.79 -20.46
N PRO A 180 -2.51 -12.97 -20.87
CA PRO A 180 -3.90 -13.16 -21.26
C PRO A 180 -4.85 -13.00 -20.06
N ILE A 181 -6.05 -12.49 -20.37
CA ILE A 181 -7.20 -12.25 -19.47
C ILE A 181 -7.68 -13.55 -18.84
#